data_AF-A0A839IV42-F1
#
_entry.id   AF-A0A839IV42-F1
#
_cell.length_a   1.000
_cell.length_b   1.000
_cell.length_c   1.000
_cell.angle_alpha   90.00
_cell.angle_beta   90.00
_cell.angle_gamma   90.00
#
_symmetry.space_group_name_H-M   'P 1'
#
loop_
_entity.id
_entity.type
_entity.pdbx_description
1 polymer ?
#
loop_
_entity_poly.entity_id
_entity_poly.type
_entity_poly.pdbx_seq_one_letter_code
_entity_poly.pdbx_strand_id
1 'polypeptide(L)'
;MEFIIEGETINCVRVYTDQTSGEEARTVIASFDAQVDRVAPHVAAGLSSEEIKELELWLNDRAELQADLEQKPVEHTILETLPAIIMQAAEALGKAEKIDHITDQKIRTSIASLEEALDKAQSMPGNNQLELDEMQSSEELKDRLDAIKSNLGEK
;
A
#
# COMPACT_ATOMS: atom_id res chain seq x y z
N MET A 1 -6.22 6.63 -24.22
CA MET A 1 -5.01 5.78 -24.35
C MET A 1 -5.06 4.66 -23.33
N GLU A 2 -4.16 3.67 -23.42
CA GLU A 2 -3.94 2.67 -22.38
C GLU A 2 -2.50 2.78 -21.81
N PHE A 3 -2.35 2.53 -20.51
CA PHE A 3 -1.05 2.52 -19.83
C PHE A 3 -0.85 1.13 -19.20
N ILE A 4 0.14 0.39 -19.66
CA ILE A 4 0.36 -1.01 -19.25
C ILE A 4 1.70 -1.10 -18.52
N ILE A 5 1.69 -1.67 -17.31
CA ILE A 5 2.90 -1.90 -16.52
C ILE A 5 3.40 -3.33 -16.79
N GLU A 6 4.61 -3.46 -17.33
CA GLU A 6 5.29 -4.74 -17.56
C GLU A 6 6.63 -4.73 -16.80
N GLY A 7 6.62 -5.32 -15.61
CA GLY A 7 7.79 -5.29 -14.72
C GLY A 7 8.11 -3.88 -14.26
N GLU A 8 9.31 -3.39 -14.60
CA GLU A 8 9.78 -2.03 -14.25
C GLU A 8 9.51 -1.01 -15.37
N THR A 9 8.72 -1.35 -16.38
CA THR A 9 8.44 -0.46 -17.52
C THR A 9 6.96 -0.17 -17.66
N ILE A 10 6.63 1.10 -17.93
CA ILE A 10 5.29 1.55 -18.31
C ILE A 10 5.28 1.76 -19.81
N ASN A 11 4.36 1.10 -20.50
CA ASN A 11 4.11 1.24 -21.92
C ASN A 11 2.87 2.13 -22.14
N CYS A 12 3.05 3.24 -22.85
CA CYS A 12 1.97 4.09 -23.34
C CYS A 12 1.46 3.53 -24.67
N VAL A 13 0.25 2.97 -24.66
CA VAL A 13 -0.34 2.29 -25.81
C VAL A 13 -1.47 3.12 -26.38
N ARG A 14 -1.34 3.49 -27.67
CA ARG A 14 -2.43 4.09 -28.43
C ARG A 14 -3.27 3.00 -29.06
N VAL A 15 -4.54 2.97 -28.71
CA VAL A 15 -5.54 2.08 -29.32
C VAL A 15 -6.28 2.88 -30.39
N TYR A 16 -6.33 2.34 -31.60
CA TYR A 16 -7.07 2.94 -32.71
C TYR A 16 -7.70 1.83 -33.54
N THR A 17 -8.85 2.11 -34.14
CA THR A 17 -9.48 1.17 -35.07
C THR A 17 -8.77 1.27 -36.42
N ASP A 18 -8.22 0.17 -36.91
CA ASP A 18 -7.67 0.10 -38.25
C ASP A 18 -8.82 0.22 -39.25
N GLN A 19 -8.76 1.27 -40.08
CA GLN A 19 -9.77 1.58 -41.08
C GLN A 19 -9.88 0.51 -42.18
N THR A 20 -8.87 -0.37 -42.28
CA THR A 20 -8.77 -1.41 -43.32
C THR A 20 -9.38 -2.74 -42.87
N SER A 21 -9.15 -3.14 -41.61
CA SER A 21 -9.65 -4.40 -41.04
C SER A 21 -10.89 -4.23 -40.16
N GLY A 22 -11.16 -3.02 -39.68
CA GLY A 22 -12.19 -2.75 -38.67
C GLY A 22 -11.81 -3.28 -37.27
N GLU A 23 -10.61 -3.81 -37.11
CA GLU A 23 -10.10 -4.34 -35.84
C GLU A 23 -9.42 -3.24 -35.01
N GLU A 24 -9.41 -3.42 -33.69
CA GLU A 24 -8.66 -2.55 -32.79
C GLU A 24 -7.16 -2.87 -32.90
N ALA A 25 -6.39 -1.93 -33.43
CA ALA A 25 -4.95 -1.97 -33.45
C ALA A 25 -4.37 -1.24 -32.23
N ARG A 26 -3.25 -1.76 -31.72
CA ARG A 26 -2.54 -1.21 -30.55
C ARG A 26 -1.10 -0.93 -30.93
N THR A 27 -0.62 0.28 -30.64
CA THR A 27 0.77 0.67 -30.89
C THR A 27 1.38 1.28 -29.64
N VAL A 28 2.55 0.78 -29.23
CA VAL A 28 3.35 1.38 -28.16
C VAL A 28 4.00 2.65 -28.71
N ILE A 29 3.67 3.80 -28.12
CA ILE A 29 4.14 5.11 -28.56
C ILE A 29 5.37 5.56 -27.77
N ALA A 30 5.40 5.19 -26.49
CA ALA A 30 6.51 5.49 -25.60
C ALA A 30 6.56 4.45 -24.47
N SER A 31 7.76 4.23 -23.94
CA SER A 31 7.99 3.38 -22.77
C SER A 31 8.94 4.08 -21.82
N PHE A 32 8.70 4.00 -20.52
CA PHE A 32 9.55 4.62 -19.52
C PHE A 32 9.54 3.81 -18.21
N ASP A 33 10.50 4.11 -17.34
CA ASP A 33 10.68 3.39 -16.09
C ASP A 33 9.51 3.63 -15.11
N ALA A 34 9.05 2.56 -14.45
CA ALA A 34 7.92 2.57 -13.54
C ALA A 34 8.15 3.41 -12.27
N GLN A 35 9.40 3.72 -11.91
CA GLN A 35 9.75 4.58 -10.78
C GLN A 35 9.61 6.08 -11.10
N VAL A 36 9.33 6.43 -12.35
CA VAL A 36 9.14 7.83 -12.74
C VAL A 36 7.71 8.27 -12.43
N ASP A 37 7.60 9.35 -11.65
CA ASP A 37 6.37 9.95 -11.14
C ASP A 37 5.86 11.14 -11.99
N ARG A 38 6.56 11.45 -13.08
CA ARG A 38 6.28 12.62 -13.95
C ARG A 38 6.49 12.29 -15.43
N VAL A 39 5.79 12.99 -16.31
CA VAL A 39 5.94 12.78 -17.76
C VAL A 39 7.38 13.14 -18.19
N ALA A 40 8.11 12.14 -18.66
CA ALA A 40 9.48 12.34 -19.12
C ALA A 40 9.50 13.07 -20.49
N PRO A 41 10.52 13.91 -20.78
CA PRO A 41 10.56 14.70 -22.03
C PRO A 41 10.50 13.85 -23.31
N HIS A 42 11.11 12.65 -23.29
CA HIS A 42 11.09 11.73 -24.42
C HIS A 42 9.72 11.06 -24.62
N VAL A 43 8.92 10.93 -23.56
CA VAL A 43 7.54 10.42 -23.60
C VAL A 43 6.61 11.50 -24.12
N ALA A 44 6.74 12.74 -23.62
CA ALA A 44 5.96 13.88 -24.08
C ALA A 44 6.15 14.17 -25.59
N ALA A 45 7.34 13.89 -26.13
CA ALA A 45 7.63 14.10 -27.56
C ALA A 45 6.81 13.19 -28.50
N GLY A 46 6.32 12.04 -28.02
CA GLY A 46 5.52 11.09 -28.80
C GLY A 46 4.00 11.25 -28.64
N LEU A 47 3.56 12.09 -27.72
CA LEU A 47 2.17 12.20 -27.28
C LEU A 47 1.53 13.54 -27.69
N SER A 48 0.22 13.53 -27.92
CA SER A 48 -0.55 14.76 -28.06
C SER A 48 -0.75 15.44 -26.70
N SER A 49 -1.16 16.71 -26.71
CA SER A 49 -1.48 17.46 -25.49
C SER A 49 -2.59 16.80 -24.66
N GLU A 50 -3.59 16.19 -25.30
CA GLU A 50 -4.62 15.43 -24.61
C GLU A 50 -4.06 14.16 -23.96
N GLU A 51 -3.20 13.43 -24.66
CA GLU A 51 -2.61 12.18 -24.15
C GLU A 51 -1.60 12.42 -23.02
N ILE A 52 -0.90 13.55 -23.04
CA ILE A 52 -0.06 13.99 -21.92
C ILE A 52 -0.92 14.22 -20.68
N LYS A 53 -2.09 14.86 -20.81
CA LYS A 53 -3.02 15.05 -19.68
C LYS A 53 -3.56 13.72 -19.14
N GLU A 54 -3.91 12.79 -20.03
CA GLU A 54 -4.33 11.44 -19.63
C GLU A 54 -3.22 10.72 -18.84
N LEU A 55 -1.96 10.86 -19.28
CA LEU A 55 -0.81 10.28 -18.60
C LEU A 55 -0.52 10.95 -17.25
N GLU A 56 -0.63 12.28 -17.16
CA GLU A 56 -0.45 13.01 -15.90
C GLU A 56 -1.51 12.61 -14.86
N LEU A 57 -2.78 12.47 -15.28
CA LEU A 57 -3.84 11.97 -14.42
C LEU A 57 -3.55 10.54 -13.95
N TRP A 58 -3.17 9.65 -14.88
CA TRP A 58 -2.84 8.27 -14.54
C TRP A 58 -1.66 8.15 -13.56
N LEU A 59 -0.62 8.98 -13.72
CA LEU A 59 0.53 9.01 -12.81
C LEU A 59 0.13 9.51 -11.41
N ASN A 60 -0.75 10.53 -11.33
CA ASN A 60 -1.26 11.03 -10.05
C ASN A 60 -2.15 9.99 -9.34
N ASP A 61 -3.09 9.37 -10.04
CA ASP A 61 -3.96 8.33 -9.48
C ASP A 61 -3.11 7.15 -8.95
N ARG A 62 -2.05 6.78 -9.68
CA ARG A 62 -1.11 5.75 -9.24
C ARG A 62 -0.33 6.17 -8.00
N ALA A 63 0.12 7.41 -7.92
CA ALA A 63 0.82 7.92 -6.75
C ALA A 63 -0.10 7.96 -5.51
N GLU A 64 -1.38 8.31 -5.69
CA GLU A 64 -2.39 8.27 -4.64
C GLU A 64 -2.66 6.83 -4.17
N LEU A 65 -2.84 5.89 -5.10
CA LEU A 65 -2.99 4.46 -4.76
C LEU A 65 -1.75 3.90 -4.07
N GLN A 66 -0.55 4.29 -4.51
CA GLN A 66 0.69 3.88 -3.87
C GLN A 66 0.81 4.49 -2.48
N ALA A 67 0.44 5.76 -2.29
CA ALA A 67 0.39 6.39 -0.97
C ALA A 67 -0.64 5.71 -0.05
N ASP A 68 -1.81 5.32 -0.56
CA ASP A 68 -2.83 4.58 0.19
C ASP A 68 -2.35 3.17 0.58
N LEU A 69 -1.60 2.51 -0.30
CA LEU A 69 -0.99 1.20 -0.03
C LEU A 69 0.19 1.31 0.93
N GLU A 70 0.99 2.38 0.86
CA GLU A 70 2.09 2.67 1.79
C GLU A 70 1.57 3.13 3.17
N GLN A 71 0.39 3.77 3.23
CA GLN A 71 -0.26 4.20 4.46
C GLN A 71 -1.05 3.09 5.18
N LYS A 72 -1.35 1.96 4.52
CA LYS A 72 -1.86 0.76 5.19
C LYS A 72 -0.70 -0.12 5.62
N PRO A 73 -0.37 -0.18 6.93
CA PRO A 73 0.70 -1.05 7.39
C PRO A 73 0.35 -2.48 7.00
N VAL A 74 1.30 -3.20 6.42
CA VAL A 74 1.16 -4.57 5.92
C VAL A 74 0.53 -5.49 6.98
N GLU A 75 0.81 -5.20 8.24
CA GLU A 75 0.25 -5.80 9.44
C GLU A 75 -1.29 -5.74 9.46
N HIS A 76 -1.92 -4.62 9.10
CA HIS A 76 -3.37 -4.49 9.04
C HIS A 76 -3.98 -5.31 7.90
N THR A 77 -3.37 -5.29 6.72
CA THR A 77 -3.82 -6.14 5.60
C THR A 77 -3.69 -7.63 5.94
N ILE A 78 -2.62 -8.02 6.63
CA ILE A 78 -2.47 -9.39 7.13
C ILE A 78 -3.58 -9.72 8.13
N LEU A 79 -3.87 -8.85 9.09
CA LEU A 79 -4.91 -9.08 10.10
C LEU A 79 -6.34 -9.13 9.49
N GLU A 80 -6.63 -8.35 8.45
CA GLU A 80 -7.91 -8.38 7.76
C GLU A 80 -8.10 -9.65 6.93
N THR A 81 -7.02 -10.17 6.33
CA THR A 81 -7.06 -11.35 5.45
C THR A 81 -6.93 -12.67 6.22
N LEU A 82 -6.36 -12.64 7.43
CA LEU A 82 -6.11 -13.81 8.26
C LEU A 82 -7.36 -14.67 8.56
N PRO A 83 -8.54 -14.11 8.90
CA PRO A 83 -9.73 -14.92 9.15
C PRO A 83 -10.19 -15.74 7.94
N ALA A 84 -10.12 -15.14 6.74
CA ALA A 84 -10.48 -15.83 5.50
C ALA A 84 -9.50 -16.99 5.21
N ILE A 85 -8.20 -16.77 5.43
CA ILE A 85 -7.18 -17.80 5.25
C ILE A 85 -7.35 -18.94 6.26
N ILE A 86 -7.64 -18.64 7.53
CA ILE A 86 -7.90 -19.65 8.57
C ILE A 86 -9.13 -20.50 8.21
N MET A 87 -10.20 -19.87 7.72
CA MET A 87 -11.41 -20.58 7.33
C MET A 87 -11.16 -21.52 6.15
N GLN A 88 -10.44 -21.07 5.13
CA GLN A 88 -10.04 -21.92 4.00
C GLN A 88 -9.12 -23.07 4.42
N ALA A 89 -8.19 -22.81 5.34
CA ALA A 89 -7.32 -23.85 5.90
C ALA A 89 -8.14 -24.91 6.67
N ALA A 90 -9.13 -24.50 7.48
CA ALA A 90 -10.01 -25.42 8.19
C ALA A 90 -10.84 -26.30 7.24
N GLU A 91 -11.36 -25.73 6.15
CA GLU A 91 -12.05 -26.51 5.11
C GLU A 91 -11.13 -27.51 4.42
N ALA A 92 -9.89 -27.12 4.11
CA ALA A 92 -8.91 -28.01 3.50
C ALA A 92 -8.54 -29.16 4.44
N LEU A 93 -8.37 -28.89 5.74
CA LEU A 93 -8.15 -29.93 6.76
C LEU A 93 -9.35 -30.88 6.88
N GLY A 94 -10.59 -30.38 6.79
CA GLY A 94 -11.80 -31.20 6.80
C GLY A 94 -11.97 -32.09 5.57
N LYS A 95 -11.36 -31.71 4.44
CA LYS A 95 -11.35 -32.50 3.19
C LYS A 95 -10.14 -33.44 3.10
N ALA A 96 -9.12 -33.24 3.91
CA ALA A 96 -7.94 -34.08 3.94
C ALA A 96 -8.22 -35.40 4.67
N GLU A 97 -8.05 -36.54 3.99
CA GLU A 97 -8.24 -37.86 4.61
C GLU A 97 -7.19 -38.16 5.68
N LYS A 98 -5.97 -37.64 5.52
CA LYS A 98 -4.85 -37.77 6.47
C LYS A 98 -3.96 -36.54 6.39
N ILE A 99 -3.46 -36.13 7.55
CA ILE A 99 -2.42 -35.11 7.70
C ILE A 99 -1.22 -35.77 8.34
N ASP A 100 -0.01 -35.46 7.87
CA ASP A 100 1.20 -35.96 8.49
C ASP A 100 1.42 -35.32 9.86
N HIS A 101 2.03 -36.08 10.77
CA HIS A 101 2.20 -35.66 12.16
C HIS A 101 3.02 -34.37 12.31
N ILE A 102 3.97 -34.11 11.40
CA ILE A 102 4.82 -32.92 11.43
C ILE A 102 3.99 -31.69 11.07
N THR A 103 3.13 -31.78 10.06
CA THR A 103 2.21 -30.72 9.65
C THR A 103 1.16 -30.44 10.72
N ASP A 104 0.55 -31.47 11.34
CA ASP A 104 -0.37 -31.28 12.47
C ASP A 104 0.31 -30.55 13.63
N GLN A 105 1.53 -30.96 14.00
CA GLN A 105 2.27 -30.31 15.09
C GLN A 105 2.58 -28.84 14.76
N LYS A 106 3.04 -28.55 13.54
CA LYS A 106 3.32 -27.17 13.11
C LYS A 106 2.07 -26.29 13.14
N ILE A 107 0.95 -26.79 12.65
CA ILE A 107 -0.32 -26.05 12.66
C ILE A 107 -0.73 -25.75 14.10
N ARG A 108 -0.65 -26.73 15.02
CA ARG A 108 -0.97 -26.53 16.44
C ARG A 108 -0.06 -25.52 17.12
N THR A 109 1.24 -25.58 16.89
CA THR A 109 2.18 -24.60 17.45
C THR A 109 1.89 -23.19 16.95
N SER A 110 1.63 -23.03 15.64
CA SER A 110 1.28 -21.73 15.07
C SER A 110 -0.04 -21.17 15.60
N ILE A 111 -1.05 -22.03 15.80
CA ILE A 111 -2.33 -21.62 16.42
C ILE A 111 -2.08 -21.15 17.86
N ALA A 112 -1.32 -21.90 18.66
CA ALA A 112 -1.01 -21.52 20.04
C ALA A 112 -0.26 -20.18 20.12
N SER A 113 0.69 -19.92 19.22
CA SER A 113 1.37 -18.62 19.15
C SER A 113 0.44 -17.49 18.71
N LEU A 114 -0.51 -17.76 17.82
CA LEU A 114 -1.51 -16.79 17.41
C LEU A 114 -2.50 -16.47 18.55
N GLU A 115 -2.97 -17.49 19.27
CA GLU A 115 -3.80 -17.32 20.47
C GLU A 115 -3.08 -16.50 21.54
N GLU A 116 -1.82 -16.79 21.82
CA GLU A 116 -1.01 -16.01 22.77
C GLU A 116 -0.88 -14.54 22.35
N ALA A 117 -0.70 -14.28 21.05
CA ALA A 117 -0.62 -12.92 20.51
C ALA A 117 -1.98 -12.19 20.60
N LEU A 118 -3.08 -12.88 20.33
CA LEU A 118 -4.44 -12.34 20.46
C LEU A 118 -4.81 -12.05 21.92
N ASP A 119 -4.42 -12.92 22.85
CA ASP A 119 -4.63 -12.72 24.29
C ASP A 119 -3.83 -11.53 24.82
N LYS A 120 -2.61 -11.34 24.34
CA LYS A 120 -1.80 -10.14 24.64
C LYS A 120 -2.44 -8.87 24.08
N ALA A 121 -3.03 -8.94 22.89
CA ALA A 121 -3.73 -7.82 22.28
C ALA A 121 -5.04 -7.48 23.02
N GLN A 122 -5.79 -8.49 23.51
CA GLN A 122 -6.98 -8.28 24.35
C GLN A 122 -6.65 -7.82 25.77
N SER A 123 -5.48 -8.20 26.29
CA SER A 123 -4.97 -7.78 27.61
C SER A 123 -4.48 -6.32 27.62
N MET A 124 -4.44 -5.64 26.47
CA MET A 124 -4.53 -4.18 26.45
C MET A 124 -6.01 -3.81 26.60
N PRO A 125 -6.50 -3.44 27.81
CA PRO A 125 -7.81 -2.82 27.90
C PRO A 125 -7.79 -1.61 26.97
N GLY A 126 -8.88 -1.39 26.24
CA GLY A 126 -9.09 -0.15 25.48
C GLY A 126 -8.86 1.05 26.39
N ASN A 127 -7.65 1.59 26.36
CA ASN A 127 -7.19 2.61 27.29
C ASN A 127 -6.84 3.81 26.41
N ASN A 128 -7.75 4.77 26.40
CA ASN A 128 -7.62 6.23 26.46
C ASN A 128 -6.21 6.82 26.77
N GLN A 129 -5.14 6.28 26.22
CA GLN A 129 -3.76 6.66 26.52
C GLN A 129 -3.09 7.41 25.35
N LEU A 130 -3.77 7.50 24.20
CA LEU A 130 -3.34 8.37 23.10
C LEU A 130 -3.58 9.86 23.39
N GLU A 131 -4.57 10.22 24.22
CA GLU A 131 -4.81 11.63 24.58
C GLU A 131 -3.94 12.13 25.75
N LEU A 132 -3.32 11.23 26.54
CA LEU A 132 -2.47 11.65 27.65
C LEU A 132 -1.03 11.96 27.19
N ASP A 133 -0.52 11.24 26.19
CA ASP A 133 0.84 11.41 25.68
C ASP A 133 0.97 12.66 24.80
N GLU A 134 -0.09 13.05 24.07
CA GLU A 134 -0.14 14.33 23.34
C GLU A 134 -0.22 15.53 24.29
N MET A 135 -0.93 15.40 25.43
CA MET A 135 -0.97 16.47 26.44
C MET A 135 0.38 16.66 27.13
N GLN A 136 1.07 15.56 27.49
CA GLN A 136 2.39 15.63 28.12
C GLN A 136 3.47 16.15 27.16
N SER A 137 3.45 15.71 25.90
CA SER A 137 4.38 16.18 24.87
C SER A 137 4.18 17.68 24.56
N SER A 138 2.93 18.14 24.58
CA SER A 138 2.58 19.56 24.38
C SER A 138 3.02 20.43 25.56
N GLU A 139 2.90 19.94 26.80
CA GLU A 139 3.35 20.65 28.00
C GLU A 139 4.88 20.75 28.06
N GLU A 140 5.60 19.67 27.75
CA GLU A 140 7.08 19.69 27.69
C GLU A 140 7.60 20.59 26.56
N LEU A 141 6.93 20.60 25.39
CA LEU A 141 7.28 21.50 24.30
C LEU A 141 7.02 22.96 24.65
N LYS A 142 5.94 23.25 25.38
CA LYS A 142 5.61 24.60 25.86
C LYS A 142 6.60 25.10 26.91
N ASP A 143 6.98 24.25 27.86
CA ASP A 143 8.01 24.57 28.87
C ASP A 143 9.36 24.84 28.23
N ARG A 144 9.74 24.06 27.20
CA ARG A 144 10.96 24.34 26.41
C ARG A 144 10.85 25.65 25.62
N LEU A 145 9.69 25.94 25.05
CA LEU A 145 9.48 27.18 24.29
C LEU A 145 9.52 28.42 25.21
N ASP A 146 8.93 28.34 26.40
CA ASP A 146 8.97 29.41 27.40
C ASP A 146 10.37 29.60 28.01
N ALA A 147 11.14 28.51 28.20
CA ALA A 147 12.54 28.60 28.60
C ALA A 147 13.41 29.28 27.52
N ILE A 148 13.15 29.00 26.24
CA ILE A 148 13.86 29.65 25.11
C ILE A 148 13.46 31.12 25.01
N LYS A 149 12.16 31.43 25.13
CA LYS A 149 11.64 32.80 25.07
C LYS A 149 12.17 33.67 26.22
N SER A 150 12.33 33.09 27.42
CA SER A 150 12.94 33.77 28.56
C SER A 150 14.44 34.06 28.33
N ASN A 151 15.17 33.15 27.67
CA ASN A 151 16.58 33.37 27.33
C ASN A 151 16.79 34.37 26.17
N LEU A 152 15.79 34.56 25.30
CA LEU A 152 15.82 35.53 24.20
C LEU A 152 15.32 36.93 24.61
N GLY A 153 14.72 37.07 25.80
CA GLY A 153 14.20 38.33 26.33
C GLY A 153 15.20 39.17 27.15
N GLU A 154 16.38 38.63 27.47
CA GLU A 154 17.46 39.39 28.12
C GLU A 154 18.56 39.74 27.13
N LYS A 155 18.32 40.77 26.32
CA LYS A 155 19.36 41.63 25.75
C LYS A 155 18.83 43.00 25.37
#